data_AF-A0A1Q3X2D0-F1
#
_entry.id   AF-A0A1Q3X2D0-F1
#
_cell.length_a   1.000
_cell.length_b   1.000
_cell.length_c   1.000
_cell.angle_alpha   90.00
_cell.angle_beta   90.00
_cell.angle_gamma   90.00
#
_symmetry.space_group_name_H-M   'P 1'
#
loop_
_entity.id
_entity.type
_entity.pdbx_description
1 polymer ?
#
loop_
_entity_poly.entity_id
_entity_poly.type
_entity_poly.pdbx_seq_one_letter_code
_entity_poly.pdbx_strand_id
1 'polypeptide(L)'
;MKPLEKLINVEKARLLHELFPQEIPALLEYAGNLCATIKEDEHLHGKWENGLLTVEAWLSFVDEVEKKINRYGNYLHTHSRVFADQLFDGYLALYMVHCLTLYTTTRKHSNHKFVLAVDLLFNP
;
A
#
# COMPACT_ATOMS: atom_id res chain seq x y z
N MET A 1 -18.94 -14.80 5.84
CA MET A 1 -18.02 -13.83 5.21
C MET A 1 -18.83 -12.81 4.44
N LYS A 2 -18.39 -11.55 4.38
CA LYS A 2 -18.97 -10.56 3.46
C LYS A 2 -18.59 -10.91 2.02
N PRO A 3 -19.42 -10.57 1.02
CA PRO A 3 -19.02 -10.60 -0.39
C PRO A 3 -17.79 -9.71 -0.65
N LEU A 4 -16.94 -10.06 -1.62
CA LEU A 4 -15.68 -9.37 -1.91
C LEU A 4 -15.91 -7.89 -2.24
N GLU A 5 -16.98 -7.60 -2.99
CA GLU A 5 -17.37 -6.24 -3.38
C GLU A 5 -17.83 -5.37 -2.21
N LYS A 6 -18.12 -5.96 -1.05
CA LYS A 6 -18.51 -5.25 0.17
C LYS A 6 -17.39 -5.09 1.18
N LEU A 7 -16.18 -5.58 0.88
CA LEU A 7 -15.02 -5.41 1.75
C LEU A 7 -14.47 -3.99 1.65
N ILE A 8 -14.21 -3.37 2.81
CA ILE A 8 -13.46 -2.11 2.86
C ILE A 8 -11.95 -2.36 2.73
N ASN A 9 -11.15 -1.32 2.50
CA ASN A 9 -9.71 -1.44 2.27
C ASN A 9 -8.96 -2.18 3.39
N VAL A 10 -9.31 -1.92 4.65
CA VAL A 10 -8.77 -2.64 5.81
C VAL A 10 -9.05 -4.14 5.71
N GLU A 11 -10.29 -4.53 5.41
CA GLU A 11 -10.67 -5.94 5.30
C GLU A 11 -9.98 -6.63 4.10
N LYS A 12 -9.87 -5.93 2.97
CA LYS A 12 -9.15 -6.41 1.77
C LYS A 12 -7.67 -6.61 2.05
N ALA A 13 -7.02 -5.65 2.70
CA ALA A 13 -5.60 -5.71 3.02
C ALA A 13 -5.28 -6.83 4.03
N ARG A 14 -6.16 -7.01 5.02
CA ARG A 14 -6.04 -8.12 5.96
C ARG A 14 -6.13 -9.47 5.25
N LEU A 15 -7.09 -9.62 4.34
CA LEU A 15 -7.24 -10.85 3.54
C LEU A 15 -6.01 -11.09 2.66
N LEU A 16 -5.48 -10.05 2.00
CA LEU A 16 -4.26 -10.16 1.18
C LEU A 16 -3.07 -10.64 2.02
N HIS A 17 -2.90 -10.08 3.22
CA HIS A 17 -1.85 -10.49 4.16
C HIS A 17 -1.99 -11.96 4.59
N GLU A 18 -3.20 -12.38 4.95
CA GLU A 18 -3.46 -13.76 5.38
C GLU A 18 -3.27 -14.78 4.25
N LEU A 19 -3.53 -14.39 3.00
CA LEU A 19 -3.33 -15.25 1.81
C LEU A 19 -1.86 -15.34 1.37
N PHE A 20 -1.09 -14.27 1.57
CA PHE A 20 0.28 -14.16 1.05
C PHE A 20 1.26 -13.56 2.08
N PRO A 21 1.38 -14.13 3.29
CA PRO A 21 2.21 -13.56 4.35
C PRO A 21 3.70 -13.45 3.94
N GLN A 22 4.16 -14.32 3.03
CA GLN A 22 5.54 -14.30 2.51
C GLN A 22 5.85 -13.10 1.61
N GLU A 23 4.85 -12.45 1.01
CA GLU A 23 5.04 -11.29 0.13
C GLU A 23 5.13 -9.98 0.93
N ILE A 24 4.63 -9.98 2.16
CA ILE A 24 4.47 -8.78 2.97
C ILE A 24 5.81 -8.09 3.31
N PRO A 25 6.89 -8.80 3.68
CA PRO A 25 8.17 -8.15 3.92
C PRO A 25 8.69 -7.38 2.69
N ALA A 26 8.65 -8.00 1.51
CA ALA A 26 9.13 -7.38 0.28
C ALA A 26 8.24 -6.21 -0.18
N LEU A 27 6.92 -6.32 0.02
CA LEU A 27 5.99 -5.21 -0.21
C LEU A 27 6.29 -4.02 0.71
N LEU A 28 6.55 -4.25 1.99
CA LEU A 28 6.81 -3.18 2.95
C LEU A 28 8.17 -2.51 2.70
N GLU A 29 9.19 -3.29 2.33
CA GLU A 29 10.48 -2.75 1.86
C GLU A 29 10.28 -1.87 0.61
N TYR A 30 9.50 -2.35 -0.36
CA TYR A 30 9.17 -1.59 -1.55
C TYR A 30 8.45 -0.27 -1.22
N ALA A 31 7.42 -0.32 -0.36
CA ALA A 31 6.67 0.85 0.05
C ALA A 31 7.55 1.88 0.78
N GLY A 32 8.48 1.42 1.64
CA GLY A 32 9.45 2.29 2.31
C GLY A 32 10.42 2.96 1.34
N ASN A 33 10.97 2.21 0.37
CA ASN A 33 11.84 2.77 -0.66
C ASN A 33 11.11 3.78 -1.56
N LEU A 34 9.83 3.51 -1.86
CA LEU A 34 9.00 4.44 -2.62
C LEU A 34 8.72 5.73 -1.81
N CYS A 35 8.55 5.64 -0.49
CA CYS A 35 8.43 6.83 0.36
C CYS A 35 9.66 7.73 0.22
N ALA A 36 10.86 7.17 0.31
CA ALA A 36 12.10 7.93 0.14
C ALA A 36 12.19 8.56 -1.27
N THR A 37 11.89 7.77 -2.31
CA THR A 37 11.91 8.22 -3.70
C THR A 37 10.97 9.41 -3.95
N ILE A 38 9.75 9.36 -3.41
CA ILE A 38 8.75 10.43 -3.57
C ILE A 38 9.18 11.70 -2.83
N LYS A 39 9.76 11.58 -1.63
CA LYS A 39 10.22 12.74 -0.85
C LYS A 39 11.43 13.44 -1.47
N GLU A 40 12.24 12.71 -2.22
CA GLU A 40 13.40 13.25 -2.95
C GLU A 40 13.02 13.87 -4.31
N ASP A 41 11.80 13.67 -4.83
CA ASP A 41 11.37 14.24 -6.11
C ASP A 41 11.01 15.73 -5.99
N GLU A 42 12.01 16.59 -6.22
CA GLU A 42 11.86 18.05 -6.25
C GLU A 42 10.88 18.56 -7.32
N HIS A 43 10.55 17.73 -8.32
CA HIS A 43 9.65 18.10 -9.41
C HIS A 43 8.20 17.66 -9.18
N LEU A 44 7.91 16.95 -8.08
CA LEU A 44 6.58 16.40 -7.81
C LEU A 44 5.50 17.49 -7.85
N HIS A 45 5.76 18.66 -7.24
CA HIS A 45 4.83 19.78 -7.24
C HIS A 45 4.52 20.31 -8.64
N GLY A 46 5.51 20.37 -9.53
CA GLY A 46 5.34 20.91 -10.89
C GLY A 46 4.66 19.95 -11.86
N LYS A 47 4.63 18.65 -11.55
CA LYS A 47 4.03 17.60 -12.38
C LYS A 47 2.69 17.09 -11.83
N TRP A 48 2.22 17.66 -10.72
CA TRP A 48 1.03 17.16 -10.04
C TRP A 48 -0.26 17.57 -10.76
N GLU A 49 -0.90 16.61 -11.41
CA GLU A 49 -2.12 16.84 -12.18
C GLU A 49 -3.37 16.21 -11.53
N ASN A 50 -3.30 15.80 -10.26
CA ASN A 50 -4.44 15.20 -9.57
C ASN A 50 -5.38 16.27 -8.98
N GLY A 51 -6.58 16.40 -9.54
CA GLY A 51 -7.58 17.37 -9.09
C GLY A 51 -8.34 16.99 -7.80
N LEU A 52 -8.18 15.77 -7.29
CA LEU A 52 -8.89 15.28 -6.10
C LEU A 52 -8.08 15.43 -4.80
N LEU A 53 -6.75 15.53 -4.92
CA LEU A 53 -5.84 15.52 -3.78
C LEU A 53 -4.70 16.50 -4.05
N THR A 54 -4.33 17.33 -3.07
CA THR A 54 -3.15 18.19 -3.21
C THR A 54 -1.85 17.38 -3.01
N VAL A 55 -0.73 17.90 -3.53
CA VAL A 55 0.59 17.29 -3.33
C VAL A 55 0.91 17.15 -1.85
N GLU A 56 0.59 18.18 -1.05
CA GLU A 56 0.88 18.21 0.39
C GLU A 56 0.08 17.15 1.14
N ALA A 57 -1.19 16.95 0.76
CA ALA A 57 -2.01 15.90 1.34
C ALA A 57 -1.45 14.51 0.98
N TRP A 58 -1.01 14.31 -0.26
CA TRP A 58 -0.33 13.08 -0.66
C TRP A 58 0.96 12.83 0.13
N LEU A 59 1.84 13.84 0.21
CA LEU A 59 3.08 13.76 0.99
C LEU A 59 2.81 13.47 2.47
N SER A 60 1.72 13.97 3.04
CA SER A 60 1.32 13.63 4.41
C SER A 60 1.00 12.14 4.58
N PHE A 61 0.43 11.48 3.57
CA PHE A 61 0.16 10.05 3.59
C PHE A 61 1.46 9.24 3.45
N VAL A 62 2.37 9.69 2.58
CA VAL A 62 3.70 9.12 2.41
C VAL A 62 4.48 9.16 3.73
N ASP A 63 4.48 10.31 4.40
CA ASP A 63 5.10 10.50 5.72
C ASP A 63 4.50 9.59 6.78
N GLU A 64 3.18 9.50 6.84
CA GLU A 64 2.49 8.70 7.85
C GLU A 64 2.71 7.20 7.63
N VAL A 65 2.69 6.72 6.39
CA VAL A 65 3.01 5.32 6.09
C VAL A 65 4.46 5.00 6.43
N GLU A 66 5.42 5.84 6.09
CA GLU A 66 6.82 5.64 6.46
C GLU A 66 6.99 5.56 7.99
N LYS A 67 6.38 6.50 8.73
CA LYS A 67 6.37 6.49 10.21
C LYS A 67 5.82 5.19 10.77
N LYS A 68 4.71 4.68 10.21
CA LYS A 68 4.08 3.44 10.66
C LYS A 68 4.91 2.21 10.31
N ILE A 69 5.53 2.16 9.13
CA ILE A 69 6.46 1.08 8.76
C ILE A 69 7.62 1.03 9.77
N ASN A 70 8.24 2.18 10.06
CA ASN A 70 9.34 2.26 11.01
C ASN A 70 8.92 1.95 12.45
N ARG A 71 7.72 2.41 12.87
CA ARG A 71 7.21 2.21 14.23
C ARG A 71 6.83 0.76 14.53
N TYR A 72 6.12 0.11 13.61
CA TYR A 72 5.59 -1.23 13.85
C TYR A 72 6.53 -2.33 13.35
N GLY A 73 7.37 -2.06 12.36
CA GLY A 73 8.41 -2.96 11.86
C GLY A 73 7.91 -4.39 11.65
N ASN A 74 8.56 -5.35 12.32
CA ASN A 74 8.26 -6.78 12.17
C ASN A 74 6.83 -7.18 12.57
N TYR A 75 6.10 -6.37 13.33
CA TYR A 75 4.68 -6.64 13.61
C TYR A 75 3.84 -6.56 12.33
N LEU A 76 4.17 -5.66 11.40
CA LEU A 76 3.46 -5.57 10.12
C LEU A 76 3.69 -6.83 9.27
N HIS A 77 4.82 -7.51 9.43
CA HIS A 77 5.14 -8.73 8.70
C HIS A 77 4.28 -9.89 9.18
N THR A 78 4.08 -9.99 10.50
CA THR A 78 3.55 -11.18 11.16
C THR A 78 2.09 -11.06 11.57
N HIS A 79 1.56 -9.84 11.72
CA HIS A 79 0.21 -9.60 12.23
C HIS A 79 -0.66 -8.90 11.19
N SER A 80 -1.47 -9.67 10.47
CA SER A 80 -2.37 -9.19 9.40
C SER A 80 -3.26 -8.02 9.83
N ARG A 81 -3.76 -8.07 11.07
CA ARG A 81 -4.58 -7.00 11.65
C ARG A 81 -3.79 -5.71 11.83
N VAL A 82 -2.56 -5.77 12.34
CA VAL A 82 -1.74 -4.56 12.53
C VAL A 82 -1.38 -3.98 11.17
N PHE A 83 -1.00 -4.81 10.20
CA PHE A 83 -0.77 -4.38 8.82
C PHE A 83 -1.96 -3.63 8.22
N ALA A 84 -3.15 -4.23 8.30
CA ALA A 84 -4.36 -3.67 7.73
C ALA A 84 -4.83 -2.39 8.45
N ASP A 85 -4.99 -2.46 9.78
CA ASP A 85 -5.52 -1.35 10.58
C ASP A 85 -4.57 -0.14 10.54
N GLN A 86 -3.26 -0.37 10.43
CA GLN A 86 -2.28 0.72 10.43
C GLN A 86 -2.06 1.34 9.05
N LEU A 87 -2.03 0.55 7.99
CA LEU A 87 -1.61 1.04 6.67
C LEU A 87 -2.79 1.28 5.70
N PHE A 88 -3.95 0.66 5.94
CA PHE A 88 -5.09 0.71 5.02
C PHE A 88 -6.35 1.35 5.62
N ASP A 89 -6.23 2.01 6.77
CA ASP A 89 -7.32 2.79 7.36
C ASP A 89 -7.36 4.21 6.78
N GLY A 90 -8.58 4.72 6.62
CA GLY A 90 -8.84 6.05 6.05
C GLY A 90 -8.13 6.32 4.72
N TYR A 91 -7.51 7.49 4.60
CA TYR A 91 -6.83 7.92 3.38
C TYR A 91 -5.47 7.26 3.14
N LEU A 92 -4.86 6.61 4.14
CA LEU A 92 -3.58 5.90 3.95
C LEU A 92 -3.72 4.74 2.95
N ALA A 93 -4.94 4.18 2.85
CA ALA A 93 -5.26 3.18 1.84
C ALA A 93 -4.98 3.67 0.40
N LEU A 94 -5.13 4.97 0.11
CA LEU A 94 -4.85 5.50 -1.23
C LEU A 94 -3.38 5.32 -1.59
N TYR A 95 -2.48 5.67 -0.67
CA TYR A 95 -1.05 5.50 -0.86
C TYR A 95 -0.65 4.02 -0.90
N MET A 96 -1.17 3.20 0.01
CA MET A 96 -0.82 1.78 0.04
C MET A 96 -1.34 1.02 -1.18
N VAL A 97 -2.51 1.36 -1.71
CA VAL A 97 -3.01 0.79 -2.97
C VAL A 97 -2.11 1.22 -4.14
N HIS A 98 -1.66 2.47 -4.17
CA HIS A 98 -0.67 2.92 -5.16
C HIS A 98 0.63 2.11 -5.08
N CYS A 99 1.16 1.86 -3.88
CA CYS A 99 2.33 0.99 -3.67
C CYS A 99 2.08 -0.43 -4.20
N LEU A 100 0.93 -1.04 -3.87
CA LEU A 100 0.57 -2.38 -4.34
C LEU A 100 0.49 -2.44 -5.87
N THR A 101 -0.14 -1.44 -6.50
CA THR A 101 -0.27 -1.37 -7.95
C THR A 101 1.10 -1.24 -8.61
N LEU A 102 1.97 -0.35 -8.14
CA LEU A 102 3.31 -0.24 -8.72
C LEU A 102 4.16 -1.48 -8.46
N TYR A 103 4.09 -2.07 -7.27
CA TYR A 103 4.83 -3.29 -6.91
C TYR A 103 4.48 -4.47 -7.82
N THR A 104 3.22 -4.57 -8.25
CA THR A 104 2.73 -5.66 -9.09
C THR A 104 2.83 -5.38 -10.60
N THR A 105 2.92 -4.11 -11.02
CA THR A 105 2.90 -3.73 -12.46
C THR A 105 4.24 -3.24 -13.01
N THR A 106 5.13 -2.68 -12.20
CA THR A 106 6.39 -2.07 -12.70
C THR A 106 7.33 -3.12 -13.32
N ARG A 107 7.27 -4.37 -12.86
CA ARG A 107 8.06 -5.51 -13.38
C ARG A 107 7.22 -6.77 -13.32
N LYS A 108 7.60 -7.80 -14.09
CA LYS A 108 6.96 -9.12 -13.99
C LYS A 108 7.18 -9.70 -12.59
N HIS A 109 6.16 -9.60 -11.76
CA HIS A 109 6.16 -10.17 -10.42
C HIS A 109 6.23 -11.69 -10.51
N SER A 110 7.06 -12.31 -9.67
CA SER A 110 7.29 -13.77 -9.70
C SER A 110 6.06 -14.56 -9.25
N ASN A 111 5.31 -14.03 -8.28
CA ASN A 111 4.08 -14.63 -7.78
C ASN A 111 2.85 -14.12 -8.52
N HIS A 112 2.41 -14.84 -9.55
CA HIS A 112 1.22 -14.49 -10.34
C HIS A 112 -0.08 -14.52 -9.53
N LYS A 113 -0.19 -15.38 -8.51
CA LYS A 113 -1.39 -15.44 -7.67
C LYS A 113 -1.54 -14.20 -6.81
N PHE A 114 -0.42 -13.67 -6.32
CA PHE A 114 -0.42 -12.41 -5.58
C PHE A 114 -0.87 -11.24 -6.46
N VAL A 115 -0.35 -11.14 -7.69
CA VAL A 115 -0.79 -10.12 -8.66
C VAL A 115 -2.29 -10.18 -8.91
N LEU A 116 -2.83 -11.37 -9.19
CA LEU A 116 -4.27 -11.54 -9.39
C LEU A 116 -5.10 -11.16 -8.16
N ALA A 117 -4.60 -11.44 -6.95
CA ALA A 117 -5.29 -11.08 -5.73
C ALA A 117 -5.28 -9.56 -5.51
N VAL A 118 -4.17 -8.88 -5.78
CA VAL A 118 -4.10 -7.41 -5.72
C VAL A 118 -5.08 -6.80 -6.71
N ASP A 119 -5.10 -7.29 -7.95
CA ASP A 119 -6.00 -6.83 -9.00
C ASP A 119 -7.46 -6.99 -8.59
N LEU A 120 -7.86 -8.21 -8.21
CA LEU A 120 -9.22 -8.52 -7.78
C LEU A 120 -9.68 -7.69 -6.56
N LEU A 121 -8.79 -7.43 -5.61
CA LEU A 121 -9.15 -6.74 -4.37
C LEU A 121 -9.15 -5.21 -4.53
N PHE A 122 -8.25 -4.64 -5.31
CA PHE A 122 -7.99 -3.20 -5.30
C PHE A 122 -8.15 -2.49 -6.65
N ASN A 123 -8.24 -3.21 -7.77
CA ASN A 123 -8.42 -2.66 -9.12
C ASN A 123 -9.71 -3.21 -9.78
N PRO A 124 -10.89 -2.75 -9.36
CA PRO A 124 -12.16 -3.19 -9.95
C PRO A 124 -12.38 -2.69 -11.39
#